data_AF-A0A521SSC5-F1
#
_entry.id   AF-A0A521SSC5-F1
#
_cell.length_a   1.000
_cell.length_b   1.000
_cell.length_c   1.000
_cell.angle_alpha   90.00
_cell.angle_beta   90.00
_cell.angle_gamma   90.00
#
_symmetry.space_group_name_H-M   'P 1'
#
loop_
_entity.id
_entity.type
_entity.pdbx_description
1 polymer ?
#
loop_
_entity_poly.entity_id
_entity_poly.type
_entity_poly.pdbx_seq_one_letter_code
_entity_poly.pdbx_strand_id
1 'polypeptide(L)'
;MIKALFLLVLLAGAFGAGYLLGAAGTTEVKKSYSTFKDEMVAKTRGLETEVSTMRVRLNLVEAREFLSAAHEEVKQKNFGDAEMQAAKAKERIAKAVSLASDAQKKTLAPIQSEIDSIQEGIRKLDPKVIGKIEALEKELEETTG
;
A
#
# COMPACT_ATOMS: atom_id res chain seq x y z
N MET A 1 58.88 26.51 -40.90
CA MET A 1 58.56 26.03 -39.54
C MET A 1 57.30 26.67 -38.95
N ILE A 2 57.10 27.99 -39.06
CA ILE A 2 55.90 28.71 -38.53
C ILE A 2 54.56 28.14 -39.03
N LYS A 3 54.45 27.79 -40.33
CA LYS A 3 53.21 27.20 -40.88
C LYS A 3 52.85 25.84 -40.28
N ALA A 4 53.85 25.01 -39.97
CA ALA A 4 53.64 23.71 -39.33
C ALA A 4 53.21 23.88 -37.86
N LEU A 5 53.79 24.86 -37.17
CA LEU A 5 53.40 25.21 -35.80
C LEU A 5 51.95 25.71 -35.73
N PHE A 6 51.54 26.55 -36.69
CA PHE A 6 50.18 27.06 -36.78
C PHE A 6 49.16 25.95 -37.04
N LEU A 7 49.49 25.00 -37.92
CA LEU A 7 48.66 23.82 -38.21
C LEU A 7 48.51 22.90 -36.99
N LEU A 8 49.57 22.77 -36.19
CA LEU A 8 49.56 21.96 -34.96
C LEU A 8 48.68 22.58 -33.87
N VAL A 9 48.71 23.91 -33.72
CA VAL A 9 47.83 24.63 -32.78
C VAL A 9 46.37 24.54 -33.22
N LEU A 10 46.09 24.64 -34.52
CA LEU A 10 44.74 24.46 -35.07
C LEU A 10 44.20 23.05 -34.81
N LEU A 11 45.03 22.02 -35.01
CA LEU A 11 44.66 20.64 -34.73
C LEU A 11 44.39 20.42 -33.24
N ALA A 12 45.25 20.93 -32.37
CA ALA A 12 45.08 20.83 -30.92
C ALA A 12 43.82 21.56 -30.43
N GLY A 13 43.51 22.73 -30.99
CA GLY A 13 42.29 23.49 -30.69
C GLY A 13 41.02 22.76 -31.12
N ALA A 14 41.02 22.17 -32.33
CA ALA A 14 39.90 21.37 -32.82
C ALA A 14 39.66 20.11 -31.97
N PHE A 15 40.74 19.41 -31.58
CA PHE A 15 40.65 18.26 -30.68
C PHE A 15 40.19 18.64 -29.27
N GLY A 16 40.70 19.75 -28.71
CA GLY A 16 40.30 20.24 -27.38
C GLY A 16 38.84 20.67 -27.34
N ALA A 17 38.37 21.39 -28.37
CA ALA A 17 36.97 21.79 -28.49
C ALA A 17 36.04 20.58 -28.65
N GLY A 18 36.42 19.59 -29.48
CA GLY A 18 35.68 18.34 -29.64
C GLY A 18 35.61 17.52 -28.34
N TYR A 19 36.71 17.46 -27.59
CA TYR A 19 36.75 16.76 -26.30
C TYR A 19 35.86 17.43 -25.24
N LEU A 20 35.89 18.75 -25.13
CA LEU A 20 35.05 19.49 -24.18
C LEU A 20 33.55 19.40 -24.51
N LEU A 21 33.18 19.49 -25.79
CA LEU A 21 31.80 19.30 -26.23
C LEU A 21 31.31 17.86 -26.01
N GLY A 22 32.15 16.86 -26.27
CA GLY A 22 31.84 15.45 -25.97
C GLY A 22 31.68 15.18 -24.47
N ALA A 23 32.57 15.72 -23.63
CA ALA A 23 32.50 15.59 -22.18
C ALA A 23 31.26 16.28 -21.59
N ALA A 24 30.88 17.45 -22.09
CA ALA A 24 29.66 18.15 -21.69
C ALA A 24 28.39 17.33 -22.04
N GLY A 25 28.31 16.80 -23.26
CA GLY A 25 27.18 15.97 -23.69
C GLY A 25 27.02 14.67 -22.88
N THR A 26 28.13 14.00 -22.53
CA THR A 26 28.08 12.80 -21.68
C THR A 26 27.64 13.11 -20.24
N THR A 27 27.97 14.30 -19.73
CA THR A 27 27.54 14.75 -18.39
C THR A 27 26.05 15.03 -18.35
N GLU A 28 25.51 15.64 -19.40
CA GLU A 28 24.07 15.93 -19.54
C GLU A 28 23.24 14.65 -19.72
N VAL A 29 23.73 13.70 -20.53
CA VAL A 29 23.11 12.38 -20.67
C VAL A 29 23.13 11.61 -19.34
N LYS A 30 24.24 11.64 -18.61
CA LYS A 30 24.35 11.00 -17.28
C LYS A 30 23.38 11.63 -16.28
N LYS A 31 23.21 12.95 -16.31
CA LYS A 31 22.26 13.67 -15.46
C LYS A 31 20.82 13.30 -15.80
N SER A 32 20.43 13.34 -17.07
CA SER A 32 19.09 12.95 -17.53
C SER A 32 18.77 11.49 -17.22
N TYR A 33 19.74 10.59 -17.36
CA TYR A 33 19.58 9.18 -16.98
C TYR A 33 19.39 9.01 -15.46
N SER A 34 20.16 9.74 -14.65
CA SER A 34 19.98 9.73 -13.20
C SER A 34 18.60 10.24 -12.79
N THR A 35 18.18 11.39 -13.34
CA THR A 35 16.85 11.97 -13.08
C THR A 35 15.74 11.01 -13.49
N PHE A 36 15.83 10.39 -14.68
CA PHE A 36 14.85 9.40 -15.13
C PHE A 36 14.81 8.17 -14.22
N LYS A 37 15.97 7.68 -13.77
CA LYS A 37 16.05 6.57 -12.82
C LYS A 37 15.40 6.92 -11.48
N ASP A 38 15.67 8.13 -10.96
CA ASP A 38 15.09 8.60 -9.71
C ASP A 38 13.57 8.79 -9.83
N GLU A 39 13.09 9.31 -10.95
CA GLU A 39 11.66 9.42 -11.26
C GLU A 39 10.97 8.06 -11.39
N MET A 40 11.62 7.08 -12.05
CA MET A 40 11.10 5.71 -12.12
C MET A 40 11.00 5.08 -10.74
N VAL A 41 12.05 5.18 -9.92
CA VAL A 41 12.05 4.64 -8.55
C VAL A 41 10.95 5.32 -7.71
N ALA A 42 10.78 6.63 -7.84
CA ALA A 42 9.72 7.36 -7.14
C ALA A 42 8.33 6.88 -7.59
N LYS A 43 8.09 6.73 -8.90
CA LYS A 43 6.82 6.21 -9.43
C LYS A 43 6.55 4.77 -9.01
N THR A 44 7.55 3.90 -9.04
CA THR A 44 7.42 2.50 -8.60
C THR A 44 7.07 2.41 -7.12
N ARG A 45 7.76 3.19 -6.26
CA ARG A 45 7.43 3.26 -4.83
C ARG A 45 6.04 3.83 -4.56
N GLY A 46 5.62 4.82 -5.35
CA GLY A 46 4.26 5.36 -5.31
C GLY A 46 3.22 4.29 -5.60
N LEU A 47 3.40 3.53 -6.69
CA LEU A 47 2.53 2.42 -7.07
C LEU A 47 2.51 1.30 -6.02
N GLU A 48 3.67 0.94 -5.45
CA GLU A 48 3.73 -0.05 -4.36
C GLU A 48 2.90 0.39 -3.15
N THR A 49 2.96 1.67 -2.81
CA THR A 49 2.19 2.26 -1.69
C THR A 49 0.69 2.27 -1.98
N GLU A 50 0.29 2.64 -3.19
CA GLU A 50 -1.11 2.62 -3.64
C GLU A 50 -1.67 1.19 -3.65
N VAL A 51 -0.91 0.23 -4.18
CA VAL A 51 -1.28 -1.19 -4.20
C VAL A 51 -1.44 -1.74 -2.78
N SER A 52 -0.52 -1.41 -1.86
CA SER A 52 -0.63 -1.82 -0.46
C SER A 52 -1.89 -1.25 0.18
N THR A 53 -2.16 0.03 -0.04
CA THR A 53 -3.35 0.72 0.49
C THR A 53 -4.64 0.11 -0.05
N MET A 54 -4.70 -0.18 -1.35
CA MET A 54 -5.85 -0.85 -1.97
C MET A 54 -6.07 -2.26 -1.42
N ARG A 55 -4.99 -3.01 -1.17
CA ARG A 55 -5.08 -4.35 -0.56
C ARG A 55 -5.59 -4.29 0.88
N VAL A 56 -5.18 -3.29 1.66
CA VAL A 56 -5.74 -3.04 3.00
C VAL A 56 -7.24 -2.80 2.88
N ARG A 57 -7.67 -1.87 2.03
CA ARG A 57 -9.09 -1.54 1.81
C ARG A 57 -9.90 -2.77 1.38
N LEU A 58 -9.39 -3.56 0.44
CA LEU A 58 -10.04 -4.79 -0.02
C LEU A 58 -10.28 -5.77 1.12
N ASN A 59 -9.27 -6.03 1.94
CA ASN A 59 -9.41 -6.96 3.07
C ASN A 59 -10.43 -6.42 4.11
N LEU A 60 -10.50 -5.10 4.34
CA LEU A 60 -11.50 -4.53 5.23
C LEU A 60 -12.92 -4.62 4.67
N VAL A 61 -13.11 -4.44 3.36
CA VAL A 61 -14.40 -4.63 2.70
C VAL A 61 -14.85 -6.09 2.80
N GLU A 62 -13.96 -7.05 2.51
CA GLU A 62 -14.26 -8.47 2.66
C GLU A 62 -14.57 -8.83 4.13
N ALA A 63 -13.85 -8.24 5.10
CA ALA A 63 -14.14 -8.43 6.52
C ALA A 63 -15.55 -7.97 6.89
N ARG A 64 -15.99 -6.82 6.35
CA ARG A 64 -17.34 -6.29 6.52
C ARG A 64 -18.40 -7.22 5.93
N GLU A 65 -18.16 -7.78 4.75
CA GLU A 65 -19.08 -8.75 4.13
C GLU A 65 -19.25 -10.01 5.00
N PHE A 66 -18.17 -10.53 5.56
CA PHE A 66 -18.24 -11.66 6.49
C PHE A 66 -18.90 -11.29 7.82
N LEU A 67 -18.71 -10.08 8.33
CA LEU A 67 -19.46 -9.59 9.49
C LEU A 67 -20.96 -9.50 9.22
N SER A 68 -21.34 -9.02 8.04
CA SER A 68 -22.75 -8.94 7.62
C SER A 68 -23.39 -10.31 7.49
N ALA A 69 -22.64 -11.29 6.97
CA ALA A 69 -23.07 -12.67 7.00
C ALA A 69 -23.21 -13.19 8.45
N ALA A 70 -22.22 -12.93 9.32
CA ALA A 70 -22.29 -13.33 10.72
C ALA A 70 -23.50 -12.72 11.45
N HIS A 71 -23.81 -11.46 11.17
CA HIS A 71 -24.96 -10.74 11.70
C HIS A 71 -26.29 -11.46 11.39
N GLU A 72 -26.49 -11.81 10.12
CA GLU A 72 -27.69 -12.52 9.68
C GLU A 72 -27.79 -13.92 10.28
N GLU A 73 -26.67 -14.64 10.41
CA GLU A 73 -26.63 -15.94 11.08
C GLU A 73 -26.96 -15.84 12.58
N VAL A 74 -26.46 -14.82 13.29
CA VAL A 74 -26.82 -14.58 14.71
C VAL A 74 -28.30 -14.27 14.86
N LYS A 75 -28.89 -13.48 13.95
CA LYS A 75 -30.35 -13.21 13.95
C LYS A 75 -31.16 -14.50 13.76
N GLN A 76 -30.68 -15.41 12.92
CA GLN A 76 -31.26 -16.72 12.70
C GLN A 76 -30.97 -17.72 13.84
N LYS A 77 -30.23 -17.29 14.89
CA LYS A 77 -29.73 -18.11 16.00
C LYS A 77 -28.81 -19.24 15.56
N ASN A 78 -28.21 -19.11 14.38
CA ASN A 78 -27.22 -20.03 13.83
C ASN A 78 -25.82 -19.60 14.27
N PHE A 79 -25.51 -19.82 15.54
CA PHE A 79 -24.23 -19.37 16.12
C PHE A 79 -23.01 -20.13 15.58
N GLY A 80 -23.19 -21.34 15.03
CA GLY A 80 -22.10 -22.11 14.42
C GLY A 80 -21.61 -21.45 13.13
N ASP A 81 -22.52 -21.13 12.22
CA ASP A 81 -22.16 -20.42 10.99
C ASP A 81 -21.76 -18.97 11.29
N ALA A 82 -22.40 -18.30 12.24
CA ALA A 82 -21.96 -16.99 12.70
C ALA A 82 -20.50 -16.98 13.20
N GLU A 83 -20.07 -18.00 13.96
CA GLU A 83 -18.69 -18.11 14.42
C GLU A 83 -17.73 -18.28 13.23
N MET A 84 -18.09 -19.14 12.27
CA MET A 84 -17.29 -19.33 11.07
C MET A 84 -17.14 -18.03 10.28
N GLN A 85 -18.22 -17.26 10.09
CA GLN A 85 -18.16 -15.99 9.38
C GLN A 85 -17.36 -14.93 10.16
N ALA A 86 -17.55 -14.82 11.47
CA ALA A 86 -16.76 -13.94 12.32
C ALA A 86 -15.25 -14.31 12.31
N ALA A 87 -14.91 -15.59 12.26
CA ALA A 87 -13.53 -16.04 12.13
C ALA A 87 -12.91 -15.64 10.77
N LYS A 88 -13.67 -15.73 9.67
CA LYS A 88 -13.23 -15.23 8.35
C LYS A 88 -13.04 -13.72 8.36
N ALA A 89 -13.96 -12.97 8.97
CA ALA A 89 -13.82 -11.52 9.13
C ALA A 89 -12.53 -11.15 9.89
N LYS A 90 -12.26 -11.86 11.01
CA LYS A 90 -11.03 -11.71 11.79
C LYS A 90 -9.78 -11.99 10.97
N GLU A 91 -9.77 -13.05 10.16
CA GLU A 91 -8.64 -13.36 9.28
C GLU A 91 -8.37 -12.22 8.29
N ARG A 92 -9.41 -11.64 7.70
CA ARG A 92 -9.28 -10.51 6.78
C ARG A 92 -8.79 -9.24 7.47
N ILE A 93 -9.28 -8.93 8.67
CA ILE A 93 -8.76 -7.82 9.49
C ILE A 93 -7.28 -8.04 9.81
N ALA A 94 -6.87 -9.25 10.21
CA ALA A 94 -5.47 -9.56 10.48
C ALA A 94 -4.58 -9.37 9.24
N LYS A 95 -5.07 -9.78 8.05
CA LYS A 95 -4.38 -9.51 6.78
C LYS A 95 -4.27 -8.01 6.49
N ALA A 96 -5.33 -7.25 6.71
CA ALA A 96 -5.31 -5.79 6.56
C ALA A 96 -4.26 -5.15 7.49
N VAL A 97 -4.20 -5.55 8.76
CA VAL A 97 -3.19 -5.09 9.74
C VAL A 97 -1.77 -5.43 9.31
N SER A 98 -1.55 -6.62 8.74
CA SER A 98 -0.22 -7.05 8.26
C SER A 98 0.30 -6.23 7.08
N LEU A 99 -0.62 -5.71 6.24
CA LEU A 99 -0.31 -4.91 5.05
C LEU A 99 -0.34 -3.40 5.32
N ALA A 100 -0.87 -3.00 6.48
CA ALA A 100 -1.01 -1.62 6.88
C ALA A 100 0.33 -0.98 7.30
N SER A 101 0.46 0.33 7.05
CA SER A 101 1.51 1.15 7.64
C SER A 101 1.34 1.27 9.16
N ASP A 102 2.38 1.66 9.90
CA ASP A 102 2.29 1.77 11.36
C ASP A 102 1.26 2.81 11.84
N ALA A 103 0.99 3.84 11.03
CA ALA A 103 -0.10 4.78 11.29
C ALA A 103 -1.47 4.07 11.18
N GLN A 104 -1.70 3.32 10.10
CA GLN A 104 -2.94 2.57 9.87
C GLN A 104 -3.14 1.45 10.91
N LYS A 105 -2.07 0.77 11.35
CA LYS A 105 -2.17 -0.26 12.40
C LYS A 105 -2.77 0.27 13.71
N LYS A 106 -2.49 1.52 14.07
CA LYS A 106 -3.11 2.14 15.26
C LYS A 106 -4.61 2.33 15.11
N THR A 107 -5.07 2.63 13.90
CA THR A 107 -6.50 2.73 13.57
C THR A 107 -7.17 1.36 13.49
N LEU A 108 -6.45 0.33 13.03
CA LEU A 108 -6.99 -1.03 12.89
C LEU A 108 -6.93 -1.86 14.19
N ALA A 109 -6.11 -1.48 15.16
CA ALA A 109 -6.02 -2.15 16.46
C ALA A 109 -7.36 -2.22 17.23
N PRO A 110 -8.14 -1.13 17.37
CA PRO A 110 -9.46 -1.20 18.00
C PRO A 110 -10.40 -2.15 17.23
N ILE A 111 -10.48 -2.04 15.90
CA ILE A 111 -11.27 -2.92 15.03
C ILE A 111 -10.90 -4.41 15.25
N GLN A 112 -9.61 -4.72 15.39
CA GLN A 112 -9.14 -6.07 15.70
C GLN A 112 -9.59 -6.56 17.08
N SER A 113 -9.59 -5.68 18.08
CA SER A 113 -10.10 -6.01 19.41
C SER A 113 -11.62 -6.19 19.42
N GLU A 114 -12.35 -5.43 18.61
CA GLU A 114 -13.82 -5.53 18.53
C GLU A 114 -14.26 -6.84 17.88
N ILE A 115 -13.61 -7.26 16.79
CA ILE A 115 -13.92 -8.56 16.15
C ILE A 115 -13.64 -9.74 17.10
N ASP A 116 -12.61 -9.63 17.94
CA ASP A 116 -12.33 -10.64 18.98
C ASP A 116 -13.46 -10.70 20.02
N SER A 117 -13.97 -9.55 20.44
CA SER A 117 -15.12 -9.47 21.36
C SER A 117 -16.40 -10.02 20.73
N ILE A 118 -16.63 -9.77 19.44
CA ILE A 118 -17.75 -10.32 18.68
C ILE A 118 -17.65 -11.84 18.61
N GLN A 119 -16.48 -12.37 18.24
CA GLN A 119 -16.26 -13.82 18.16
C GLN A 119 -16.50 -14.50 19.52
N GLU A 120 -16.03 -13.90 20.61
CA GLU A 120 -16.29 -14.41 21.96
C GLU A 120 -17.78 -14.33 22.34
N GLY A 121 -18.48 -13.25 21.98
CA GLY A 121 -19.92 -13.11 22.18
C GLY A 121 -20.73 -14.18 21.44
N ILE A 122 -20.37 -14.45 20.18
CA ILE A 122 -20.99 -15.51 19.36
C ILE A 122 -20.75 -16.89 19.99
N ARG A 123 -19.53 -17.18 20.46
CA ARG A 123 -19.20 -18.45 21.15
C ARG A 123 -20.00 -18.66 22.43
N LYS A 124 -20.33 -17.58 23.13
CA LYS A 124 -21.20 -17.61 24.32
C LYS A 124 -22.68 -17.66 23.97
N LEU A 125 -23.02 -17.73 22.68
CA LEU A 125 -24.39 -17.71 22.16
C LEU A 125 -25.14 -16.43 22.60
N ASP A 126 -24.43 -15.32 22.78
CA ASP A 126 -25.00 -14.06 23.25
C ASP A 126 -25.65 -13.30 22.07
N PRO A 127 -26.99 -13.21 22.00
CA PRO A 127 -27.66 -12.49 20.91
C PRO A 127 -27.41 -10.97 20.98
N LYS A 128 -26.94 -10.43 22.12
CA LYS A 128 -26.60 -9.00 22.23
C LYS A 128 -25.36 -8.63 21.41
N VAL A 129 -24.63 -9.62 20.88
CA VAL A 129 -23.51 -9.39 19.97
C VAL A 129 -23.95 -8.71 18.67
N ILE A 130 -25.23 -8.78 18.30
CA ILE A 130 -25.80 -8.11 17.13
C ILE A 130 -25.44 -6.63 17.09
N GLY A 131 -25.68 -5.90 18.18
CA GLY A 131 -25.39 -4.46 18.22
C GLY A 131 -23.90 -4.13 18.10
N LYS A 132 -23.01 -5.06 18.50
CA LYS A 132 -21.57 -4.92 18.31
C LYS A 132 -21.17 -5.16 16.85
N ILE A 133 -21.80 -6.15 16.20
CA ILE A 133 -21.57 -6.41 14.78
C ILE A 133 -21.99 -5.21 13.93
N GLU A 134 -23.18 -4.66 14.18
CA GLU A 134 -23.68 -3.47 13.46
C GLU A 134 -22.77 -2.24 13.67
N ALA A 135 -22.28 -2.03 14.89
CA ALA A 135 -21.33 -0.95 15.18
C ALA A 135 -20.02 -1.11 14.40
N LEU A 136 -19.45 -2.31 14.40
CA LEU A 136 -18.20 -2.61 13.72
C LEU A 136 -18.35 -2.56 12.19
N GLU A 137 -19.49 -2.97 11.63
CA GLU A 137 -19.78 -2.83 10.21
C GLU A 137 -19.78 -1.37 9.77
N LYS A 138 -20.39 -0.50 10.58
CA LYS A 138 -20.40 0.94 10.33
C LYS A 138 -19.01 1.56 10.43
N GLU A 139 -18.22 1.18 11.44
CA GLU A 139 -16.83 1.63 11.58
C GLU A 139 -15.97 1.18 10.38
N LEU A 140 -16.15 -0.06 9.90
CA LEU A 140 -15.48 -0.55 8.71
C LEU A 140 -15.92 0.18 7.44
N GLU A 141 -17.20 0.56 7.32
CA GLU A 141 -17.68 1.40 6.23
C GLU A 141 -17.04 2.79 6.25
N GLU A 142 -16.97 3.44 7.41
CA GLU A 142 -16.31 4.74 7.55
C GLU A 142 -14.80 4.66 7.25
N THR A 143 -14.16 3.54 7.59
CA THR A 143 -12.74 3.30 7.33
C THR A 143 -12.44 2.94 5.87
N THR A 144 -13.44 2.43 5.13
CA THR A 144 -13.29 1.96 3.74
C THR A 144 -14.03 2.80 2.71
N GLY A 145 -14.81 3.81 3.10
CA GLY A 145 -15.46 4.79 2.22
C GLY A 145 -14.50 5.87 1.75
#